data_AF-A0A834H224-F1
#
_entry.id   AF-A0A834H224-F1
#
_cell.length_a   1.000
_cell.length_b   1.000
_cell.length_c   1.000
_cell.angle_alpha   90.00
_cell.angle_beta   90.00
_cell.angle_gamma   90.00
#
_symmetry.space_group_name_H-M   'P 1'
#
loop_
_entity.id
_entity.type
_entity.pdbx_description
1 polymer ?
#
loop_
_entity_poly.entity_id
_entity_poly.type
_entity_poly.pdbx_seq_one_letter_code
_entity_poly.pdbx_strand_id
1 'polypeptide(L)'
;MSIEAGRNRLPGQKDEYQKYTPLLKAALRGDWEAAKKLFAQDPKAITAPITRELETALYTATGTGPAALDFVAELLKLMLPEDLAQGDIAGNTALHLSAWVGNTAAAALLLEKNPGLLRIREEQGWLPVHFAAIHAKKETLSYLLKVTFKDDAAMRTLFFSPGPEPSGTDLLIHVITSGFYDLALDLVYRHPQLAISQTPNDNDSGLGAIARKVQAFSSGTNMNFWERIIYTQVPVKLENHGEDPSGVEIENPANNKQLPVQKYQWACFIGKAFSMPVPEVQRIREQKQMHQHALQLVRFLVKEIVILNDLSMYDSLEKKVVVNAARLGIHEVVEEIVESIPKLAWARDSDCRSIYQRAVIERHENVFNLIHQMSDRKHCVSMDIDKSGNNILHIAGRLAPLHKLNQVSGAALQMQRELQWFKEVEKFVRPSYIDRPNVQNETPAMVFTREHEKLVVAGGEWMKNTSNSCTIAATLIATVVFAAIITVPGGNDDSNGLPIFSKEIAFTVFIISDALSLFTSTTSLLLFLSILTARYAEGDFLHVLPKRLIIGLVTLFLSITTMMVAFSSTLCLVFGQRNAWILFPVGALACLPVTSFVLLQFPLLVDLISSTYGRGIFGKQSDRQFF
;
A
#
# COMPACT_ATOMS: atom_id res chain seq x y z
N MET A 1 -5.10 38.94 -3.29
CA MET A 1 -5.79 40.03 -4.02
C MET A 1 -4.94 40.57 -5.19
N SER A 2 -4.14 39.71 -5.86
CA SER A 2 -3.16 40.16 -6.86
C SER A 2 -3.31 39.50 -8.24
N ILE A 3 -4.25 38.55 -8.41
CA ILE A 3 -4.53 37.94 -9.73
C ILE A 3 -5.35 38.90 -10.63
N GLU A 4 -6.09 39.85 -10.05
CA GLU A 4 -6.86 40.84 -10.83
C GLU A 4 -6.04 42.06 -11.26
N ALA A 5 -4.91 42.34 -10.61
CA ALA A 5 -4.06 43.49 -10.97
C ALA A 5 -3.24 43.25 -12.25
N GLY A 6 -3.04 41.98 -12.66
CA GLY A 6 -2.40 41.62 -13.93
C GLY A 6 -3.33 41.61 -15.15
N ARG A 7 -4.66 41.59 -14.95
CA ARG A 7 -5.64 41.53 -16.05
C ARG A 7 -5.99 42.89 -16.66
N ASN A 8 -5.67 44.00 -15.99
CA ASN A 8 -6.07 45.35 -16.41
C ASN A 8 -4.89 46.22 -16.88
N ARG A 9 -4.03 45.71 -17.76
CA ARG A 9 -3.15 46.56 -18.59
C ARG A 9 -3.48 46.41 -20.08
N LEU A 10 -4.29 47.36 -20.54
CA LEU A 10 -4.41 47.96 -21.89
C LEU A 10 -4.88 47.11 -23.10
N PRO A 11 -5.95 47.55 -23.83
CA PRO A 11 -6.36 47.00 -25.11
C PRO A 11 -5.39 47.50 -26.22
N GLY A 12 -4.24 46.83 -26.36
CA GLY A 12 -3.25 47.13 -27.40
C GLY A 12 -2.16 46.04 -27.59
N GLN A 13 -2.00 45.11 -26.65
CA GLN A 13 -0.95 44.08 -26.67
C GLN A 13 -1.26 42.83 -27.52
N LYS A 14 -2.46 42.68 -28.09
CA LYS A 14 -2.83 41.47 -28.86
C LYS A 14 -1.97 41.30 -30.13
N ASP A 15 -1.55 42.40 -30.75
CA ASP A 15 -0.80 42.39 -32.01
C ASP A 15 0.72 42.21 -31.79
N GLU A 16 1.22 42.56 -30.60
CA GLU A 16 2.66 42.49 -30.27
C GLU A 16 3.14 41.05 -30.03
N TYR A 17 2.32 40.20 -29.39
CA TYR A 17 2.66 38.78 -29.18
C TYR A 17 2.46 37.93 -30.44
N GLN A 18 1.58 38.33 -31.36
CA GLN A 18 1.47 37.66 -32.67
C GLN A 18 2.80 37.73 -33.43
N LYS A 19 3.53 38.85 -33.31
CA LYS A 19 4.88 39.04 -33.88
C LYS A 19 5.87 37.96 -33.42
N TYR A 20 5.83 37.56 -32.15
CA TYR A 20 6.77 36.59 -31.56
C TYR A 20 6.32 35.13 -31.67
N THR A 21 5.16 34.86 -32.26
CA THR A 21 4.67 33.48 -32.47
C THR A 21 5.67 32.57 -33.21
N PRO A 22 6.38 33.02 -34.26
CA PRO A 22 7.41 32.21 -34.91
C PRO A 22 8.58 31.88 -33.99
N LEU A 23 9.01 32.83 -33.16
CA LEU A 23 10.09 32.65 -32.18
C LEU A 23 9.68 31.66 -31.09
N LEU A 24 8.44 31.76 -30.60
CA LEU A 24 7.88 30.79 -29.65
C LEU A 24 7.88 29.37 -30.21
N LYS A 25 7.45 29.20 -31.47
CA LYS A 25 7.47 27.88 -32.14
C LYS A 25 8.90 27.35 -32.32
N ALA A 26 9.86 28.23 -32.62
CA ALA A 26 11.27 27.85 -32.74
C ALA A 26 11.84 27.40 -31.38
N ALA A 27 11.58 28.14 -30.31
CA ALA A 27 12.00 27.78 -28.94
C ALA A 27 11.36 26.45 -28.48
N LEU A 28 10.08 26.24 -28.78
CA LEU A 28 9.38 24.99 -28.46
C LEU A 28 9.93 23.76 -29.21
N ARG A 29 10.46 23.98 -30.41
CA ARG A 29 11.02 22.91 -31.26
C ARG A 29 12.53 22.73 -31.11
N GLY A 30 13.21 23.63 -30.39
CA GLY A 30 14.67 23.68 -30.36
C GLY A 30 15.31 24.12 -31.70
N ASP A 31 14.55 24.79 -32.58
CA ASP A 31 15.02 25.19 -33.92
C ASP A 31 15.86 26.48 -33.84
N TRP A 32 17.16 26.32 -33.57
CA TRP A 32 18.08 27.44 -33.43
C TRP A 32 18.22 28.26 -34.72
N GLU A 33 18.26 27.61 -35.89
CA GLU A 33 18.45 28.30 -37.16
C GLU A 33 17.27 29.21 -37.51
N ALA A 34 16.05 28.79 -37.19
CA ALA A 34 14.88 29.64 -37.32
C ALA A 34 14.93 30.85 -36.36
N ALA A 35 15.30 30.64 -35.10
CA ALA A 35 15.38 31.72 -34.12
C ALA A 35 16.54 32.69 -34.41
N LYS A 36 17.69 32.21 -34.85
CA LYS A 36 18.85 33.03 -35.23
C LYS A 36 18.51 34.05 -36.31
N LYS A 37 17.70 33.65 -37.31
CA LYS A 37 17.20 34.58 -38.34
C LYS A 37 16.30 35.66 -37.75
N LEU A 38 15.48 35.31 -36.76
CA LEU A 38 14.59 36.26 -36.07
C LEU A 38 15.39 37.23 -35.18
N PHE A 39 16.42 36.76 -34.47
CA PHE A 39 17.31 37.60 -33.67
C PHE A 39 18.14 38.55 -34.52
N ALA A 40 18.55 38.14 -35.73
CA ALA A 40 19.23 39.02 -36.67
C ALA A 40 18.34 40.17 -37.17
N GLN A 41 17.02 39.93 -37.28
CA GLN A 41 16.03 40.93 -37.68
C GLN A 41 15.62 41.84 -36.52
N ASP A 42 15.53 41.29 -35.31
CA ASP A 42 15.15 42.01 -34.10
C ASP A 42 16.02 41.57 -32.90
N PRO A 43 17.17 42.23 -32.66
CA PRO A 43 18.06 41.89 -31.56
C PRO A 43 17.41 42.01 -30.17
N LYS A 44 16.35 42.82 -30.03
CA LYS A 44 15.60 42.94 -28.76
C LYS A 44 14.83 41.68 -28.43
N ALA A 45 14.55 40.83 -29.42
CA ALA A 45 13.83 39.57 -29.23
C ALA A 45 14.60 38.55 -28.38
N ILE A 46 15.90 38.75 -28.15
CA ILE A 46 16.74 37.87 -27.33
C ILE A 46 16.26 37.84 -25.87
N THR A 47 15.85 38.99 -25.32
CA THR A 47 15.37 39.14 -23.93
C THR A 47 13.90 39.54 -23.84
N ALA A 48 13.22 39.73 -24.99
CA ALA A 48 11.83 40.14 -25.01
C ALA A 48 10.90 39.05 -24.44
N PRO A 49 9.86 39.43 -23.69
CA PRO A 49 8.75 38.54 -23.39
C PRO A 49 8.00 38.19 -24.68
N ILE A 50 7.87 36.89 -24.96
CA ILE A 50 7.26 36.36 -26.18
C ILE A 50 5.83 35.82 -25.96
N THR A 51 5.42 35.66 -24.69
CA THR A 51 4.06 35.23 -24.31
C THR A 51 3.38 36.23 -23.37
N ARG A 52 2.08 36.04 -23.11
CA ARG A 52 1.28 36.92 -22.21
C ARG A 52 1.68 36.76 -20.75
N GLU A 53 2.26 35.63 -20.44
CA GLU A 53 2.79 35.22 -19.14
C GLU A 53 4.19 35.80 -18.91
N LEU A 54 4.66 36.69 -19.79
CA LEU A 54 5.97 37.32 -19.77
C LEU A 54 7.15 36.35 -19.97
N GLU A 55 6.90 35.18 -20.53
CA GLU A 55 7.94 34.18 -20.76
C GLU A 55 8.88 34.61 -21.89
N THR A 56 10.18 34.40 -21.72
CA THR A 56 11.20 34.66 -22.75
C THR A 56 11.44 33.42 -23.62
N ALA A 57 12.11 33.59 -24.77
CA ALA A 57 12.54 32.46 -25.60
C ALA A 57 13.42 31.46 -24.82
N LEU A 58 14.27 31.97 -23.91
CA LEU A 58 15.05 31.14 -22.99
C LEU A 58 14.15 30.35 -22.05
N TYR A 59 13.19 31.00 -21.39
CA TYR A 59 12.25 30.34 -20.49
C TYR A 59 11.56 29.18 -21.20
N THR A 60 10.90 29.44 -22.34
CA THR A 60 10.20 28.38 -23.09
C THR A 60 11.11 27.24 -23.53
N ALA A 61 12.32 27.55 -24.03
CA ALA A 61 13.25 26.52 -24.49
C ALA A 61 13.76 25.62 -23.36
N THR A 62 13.86 26.12 -22.13
CA THR A 62 14.28 25.27 -21.00
C THR A 62 13.21 24.23 -20.58
N GLY A 63 11.93 24.54 -20.83
CA GLY A 63 10.80 23.66 -20.51
C GLY A 63 10.52 22.54 -21.52
N THR A 64 11.18 22.54 -22.68
CA THR A 64 10.88 21.58 -23.76
C THR A 64 11.72 20.30 -23.70
N GLY A 65 12.63 20.21 -22.73
CA GLY A 65 13.48 19.04 -22.50
C GLY A 65 14.78 19.04 -23.31
N PRO A 66 15.43 17.86 -23.50
CA PRO A 66 16.75 17.79 -24.13
C PRO A 66 16.81 18.27 -25.59
N ALA A 67 15.69 18.26 -26.31
CA ALA A 67 15.63 18.62 -27.73
C ALA A 67 15.97 20.09 -28.02
N ALA A 68 15.80 20.98 -27.04
CA ALA A 68 16.15 22.39 -27.16
C ALA A 68 17.46 22.75 -26.42
N LEU A 69 18.26 21.77 -26.01
CA LEU A 69 19.49 22.04 -25.26
C LEU A 69 20.50 22.85 -26.09
N ASP A 70 20.67 22.51 -27.37
CA ASP A 70 21.55 23.26 -28.28
C ASP A 70 21.05 24.70 -28.49
N PHE A 71 19.73 24.87 -28.61
CA PHE A 71 19.09 26.17 -28.66
C PHE A 71 19.39 27.01 -27.42
N VAL A 72 19.25 26.42 -26.23
CA VAL A 72 19.56 27.09 -24.95
C VAL A 72 21.04 27.46 -24.88
N ALA A 73 21.95 26.54 -25.23
CA ALA A 73 23.38 26.79 -25.19
C ALA A 73 23.82 27.94 -26.10
N GLU A 74 23.30 27.98 -27.34
CA GLU A 74 23.62 29.06 -28.28
C GLU A 74 22.97 30.39 -27.87
N LEU A 75 21.73 30.38 -27.36
CA LEU A 75 21.06 31.58 -26.87
C LEU A 75 21.81 32.20 -25.67
N LEU A 76 22.31 31.37 -24.76
CA LEU A 76 23.09 31.81 -23.59
C LEU A 76 24.42 32.49 -23.95
N LYS A 77 24.98 32.24 -25.14
CA LYS A 77 26.17 32.97 -25.61
C LYS A 77 25.85 34.43 -25.94
N LEU A 78 24.59 34.73 -26.31
CA LEU A 78 24.14 36.07 -26.69
C LEU A 78 23.59 36.87 -25.51
N MET A 79 23.28 36.23 -24.38
CA MET A 79 22.69 36.86 -23.19
C MET A 79 23.74 37.22 -22.14
N LEU A 80 23.48 38.30 -21.38
CA LEU A 80 24.24 38.66 -20.19
C LEU A 80 23.73 37.88 -18.98
N PRO A 81 24.58 37.61 -17.96
CA PRO A 81 24.17 36.90 -16.75
C PRO A 81 22.93 37.49 -16.07
N GLU A 82 22.79 38.82 -16.07
CA GLU A 82 21.69 39.55 -15.47
C GLU A 82 20.36 39.30 -16.20
N ASP A 83 20.40 39.07 -17.52
CA ASP A 83 19.21 38.80 -18.33
C ASP A 83 18.55 37.46 -17.96
N LEU A 84 19.32 36.51 -17.42
CA LEU A 84 18.81 35.20 -16.99
C LEU A 84 17.95 35.29 -15.72
N ALA A 85 18.04 36.40 -14.97
CA ALA A 85 17.24 36.63 -13.78
C ALA A 85 15.79 37.07 -14.09
N GLN A 86 15.47 37.32 -15.37
CA GLN A 86 14.13 37.69 -15.80
C GLN A 86 13.17 36.52 -15.59
N GLY A 87 12.12 36.77 -14.81
CA GLY A 87 11.06 35.81 -14.51
C GLY A 87 9.81 36.01 -15.38
N ASP A 88 8.93 35.01 -15.36
CA ASP A 88 7.57 35.09 -15.85
C ASP A 88 6.69 36.00 -14.97
N ILE A 89 5.39 36.06 -15.23
CA ILE A 89 4.41 36.85 -14.47
C ILE A 89 4.36 36.50 -12.97
N ALA A 90 4.79 35.29 -12.59
CA ALA A 90 4.86 34.82 -11.21
C ALA A 90 6.28 34.89 -10.64
N GLY A 91 7.23 35.49 -11.36
CA GLY A 91 8.63 35.59 -10.96
C GLY A 91 9.46 34.31 -11.19
N ASN A 92 8.93 33.29 -11.87
CA ASN A 92 9.67 32.08 -12.18
C ASN A 92 10.72 32.35 -13.25
N THR A 93 11.99 32.14 -12.89
CA THR A 93 13.09 32.18 -13.86
C THR A 93 13.15 30.90 -14.71
N ALA A 94 13.94 30.92 -15.79
CA ALA A 94 14.19 29.73 -16.60
C ALA A 94 14.75 28.54 -15.79
N LEU A 95 15.41 28.81 -14.66
CA LEU A 95 15.88 27.77 -13.75
C LEU A 95 14.73 27.11 -12.95
N HIS A 96 13.71 27.87 -12.55
CA HIS A 96 12.50 27.32 -11.92
C HIS A 96 11.78 26.37 -12.86
N LEU A 97 11.62 26.75 -14.14
CA LEU A 97 11.01 25.89 -15.15
C LEU A 97 11.87 24.66 -15.45
N SER A 98 13.19 24.81 -15.52
CA SER A 98 14.10 23.66 -15.67
C SER A 98 13.95 22.67 -14.52
N ALA A 99 13.81 23.16 -13.29
CA ALA A 99 13.58 22.36 -12.10
C ALA A 99 12.19 21.69 -12.09
N TRP A 100 11.15 22.40 -12.52
CA TRP A 100 9.80 21.86 -12.69
C TRP A 100 9.80 20.68 -13.66
N VAL A 101 10.38 20.85 -14.86
CA VAL A 101 10.34 19.85 -15.92
C VAL A 101 11.31 18.69 -15.64
N GLY A 102 12.43 18.99 -14.97
CA GLY A 102 13.51 18.04 -14.71
C GLY A 102 14.60 18.08 -15.79
N ASN A 103 14.81 19.23 -16.43
CA ASN A 103 15.84 19.42 -17.44
C ASN A 103 17.19 19.74 -16.78
N THR A 104 17.87 18.73 -16.25
CA THR A 104 19.14 18.89 -15.51
C THR A 104 20.24 19.53 -16.36
N ALA A 105 20.27 19.22 -17.66
CA ALA A 105 21.28 19.77 -18.57
C ALA A 105 21.08 21.27 -18.80
N ALA A 106 19.83 21.72 -19.02
CA ALA A 106 19.54 23.15 -19.12
C ALA A 106 19.82 23.88 -17.80
N ALA A 107 19.44 23.28 -16.66
CA ALA A 107 19.76 23.82 -15.33
C ALA A 107 21.27 23.99 -15.12
N ALA A 108 22.08 23.05 -15.62
CA ALA A 108 23.54 23.13 -15.54
C ALA A 108 24.10 24.30 -16.37
N LEU A 109 23.65 24.47 -17.61
CA LEU A 109 24.08 25.58 -18.48
C LEU A 109 23.69 26.95 -17.90
N LEU A 110 22.48 27.07 -17.35
CA LEU A 110 22.01 28.29 -16.70
C LEU A 110 22.90 28.67 -15.51
N LEU A 111 23.25 27.70 -14.67
CA LEU A 111 24.06 27.92 -13.48
C LEU A 111 25.54 28.14 -13.77
N GLU A 112 26.06 27.57 -14.86
CA GLU A 112 27.42 27.87 -15.34
C GLU A 112 27.54 29.35 -15.74
N LYS A 113 26.50 29.91 -16.38
CA LYS A 113 26.46 31.31 -16.80
C LYS A 113 26.15 32.26 -15.63
N ASN A 114 25.20 31.91 -14.77
CA ASN A 114 24.81 32.71 -13.61
C ASN A 114 24.46 31.83 -12.38
N PRO A 115 25.39 31.62 -11.44
CA PRO A 115 25.13 30.90 -10.19
C PRO A 115 24.11 31.58 -9.28
N GLY A 116 23.92 32.91 -9.42
CA GLY A 116 23.00 33.69 -8.60
C GLY A 116 21.53 33.30 -8.76
N LEU A 117 21.20 32.58 -9.84
CA LEU A 117 19.85 32.06 -10.10
C LEU A 117 19.35 31.10 -9.00
N LEU A 118 20.25 30.45 -8.26
CA LEU A 118 19.89 29.58 -7.12
C LEU A 118 19.20 30.32 -5.99
N ARG A 119 19.41 31.64 -5.90
CA ARG A 119 18.98 32.49 -4.79
C ARG A 119 17.74 33.31 -5.12
N ILE A 120 17.31 33.30 -6.39
CA ILE A 120 16.13 34.02 -6.84
C ILE A 120 14.90 33.26 -6.36
N ARG A 121 14.03 33.98 -5.66
CA ARG A 121 12.71 33.49 -5.24
C ARG A 121 11.66 33.97 -6.22
N GLU A 122 10.69 33.10 -6.52
CA GLU A 122 9.47 33.52 -7.21
C GLU A 122 8.53 34.28 -6.26
N GLU A 123 7.38 34.76 -6.76
CA GLU A 123 6.46 35.64 -6.01
C GLU A 123 5.95 35.08 -4.67
N GLN A 124 5.82 33.76 -4.52
CA GLN A 124 5.44 33.09 -3.26
C GLN A 124 6.65 32.68 -2.41
N GLY A 125 7.86 33.04 -2.81
CA GLY A 125 9.09 32.78 -2.07
C GLY A 125 9.79 31.46 -2.41
N TRP A 126 9.28 30.62 -3.31
CA TRP A 126 9.89 29.34 -3.64
C TRP A 126 11.20 29.51 -4.41
N LEU A 127 12.14 28.58 -4.19
CA LEU A 127 13.43 28.52 -4.89
C LEU A 127 13.41 27.42 -5.95
N PRO A 128 14.29 27.45 -6.96
CA PRO A 128 14.34 26.40 -7.98
C PRO A 128 14.51 24.99 -7.40
N VAL A 129 15.26 24.84 -6.31
CA VAL A 129 15.44 23.54 -5.63
C VAL A 129 14.12 22.99 -5.06
N HIS A 130 13.21 23.86 -4.61
CA HIS A 130 11.89 23.46 -4.14
C HIS A 130 11.03 22.93 -5.29
N PHE A 131 11.06 23.57 -6.45
CA PHE A 131 10.34 23.08 -7.64
C PHE A 131 10.80 21.68 -8.04
N ALA A 132 12.11 21.42 -8.04
CA ALA A 132 12.63 20.08 -8.32
C ALA A 132 12.11 19.02 -7.32
N ALA A 133 11.97 19.39 -6.04
CA ALA A 133 11.42 18.52 -5.01
C ALA A 133 9.90 18.32 -5.18
N ILE A 134 9.13 19.39 -5.36
CA ILE A 134 7.66 19.38 -5.52
C ILE A 134 7.25 18.56 -6.74
N HIS A 135 7.96 18.70 -7.85
CA HIS A 135 7.68 17.99 -9.11
C HIS A 135 8.39 16.64 -9.23
N ALA A 136 8.98 16.15 -8.13
CA ALA A 136 9.62 14.85 -8.03
C ALA A 136 10.67 14.58 -9.13
N LYS A 137 11.57 15.53 -9.37
CA LYS A 137 12.65 15.44 -10.37
C LYS A 137 13.96 15.06 -9.71
N LYS A 138 14.15 13.76 -9.39
CA LYS A 138 15.26 13.25 -8.56
C LYS A 138 16.64 13.69 -9.03
N GLU A 139 16.93 13.55 -10.32
CA GLU A 139 18.23 13.87 -10.91
C GLU A 139 18.52 15.37 -10.84
N THR A 140 17.52 16.18 -11.17
CA THR A 140 17.63 17.65 -11.14
C THR A 140 17.73 18.15 -9.70
N LEU A 141 16.96 17.58 -8.78
CA LEU A 141 17.03 17.88 -7.36
C LEU A 141 18.40 17.55 -6.78
N SER A 142 18.94 16.35 -7.07
CA SER A 142 20.28 15.94 -6.63
C SER A 142 21.37 16.88 -7.14
N TYR A 143 21.27 17.28 -8.41
CA TYR A 143 22.18 18.27 -9.00
C TYR A 143 22.08 19.64 -8.29
N LEU A 144 20.86 20.18 -8.15
CA LEU A 144 20.64 21.48 -7.51
C LEU A 144 21.10 21.49 -6.05
N LEU A 145 20.81 20.44 -5.27
CA LEU A 145 21.30 20.31 -3.90
C LEU A 145 22.83 20.32 -3.85
N LYS A 146 23.50 19.56 -4.73
CA LYS A 146 24.96 19.50 -4.81
C LYS A 146 25.58 20.86 -5.12
N VAL A 147 24.96 21.67 -5.98
CA VAL A 147 25.46 23.01 -6.29
C VAL A 147 25.13 23.99 -5.17
N THR A 148 23.92 23.95 -4.62
CA THR A 148 23.50 24.80 -3.48
C THR A 148 24.40 24.59 -2.27
N PHE A 149 24.76 23.35 -1.93
CA PHE A 149 25.66 23.06 -0.79
C PHE A 149 27.11 23.54 -0.99
N LYS A 150 27.51 23.94 -2.20
CA LYS A 150 28.82 24.55 -2.45
C LYS A 150 28.81 26.08 -2.34
N ASP A 151 27.63 26.69 -2.35
CA ASP A 151 27.44 28.14 -2.31
C ASP A 151 26.86 28.54 -0.95
N ASP A 152 27.72 29.07 -0.07
CA ASP A 152 27.33 29.51 1.28
C ASP A 152 26.19 30.52 1.28
N ALA A 153 26.12 31.40 0.28
CA ALA A 153 25.06 32.38 0.18
C ALA A 153 23.74 31.74 -0.27
N ALA A 154 23.78 30.77 -1.18
CA ALA A 154 22.58 29.99 -1.53
C ALA A 154 22.09 29.12 -0.36
N MET A 155 23.00 28.51 0.42
CA MET A 155 22.63 27.82 1.66
C MET A 155 21.99 28.76 2.68
N ARG A 156 22.55 29.96 2.86
CA ARG A 156 21.96 30.97 3.74
C ARG A 156 20.56 31.36 3.28
N THR A 157 20.36 31.61 1.99
CA THR A 157 19.05 31.90 1.43
C THR A 157 18.07 30.75 1.67
N LEU A 158 18.50 29.50 1.49
CA LEU A 158 17.64 28.31 1.66
C LEU A 158 17.21 28.08 3.11
N PHE A 159 18.13 28.16 4.07
CA PHE A 159 17.88 27.76 5.46
C PHE A 159 17.59 28.91 6.42
N PHE A 160 18.03 30.14 6.12
CA PHE A 160 18.01 31.27 7.06
C PHE A 160 17.27 32.49 6.49
N SER A 161 16.06 32.29 5.93
CA SER A 161 15.19 33.42 5.59
C SER A 161 14.36 33.87 6.80
N PRO A 162 14.41 35.16 7.19
CA PRO A 162 13.67 35.68 8.35
C PRO A 162 12.17 35.93 8.08
N GLY A 163 11.67 35.63 6.88
CA GLY A 163 10.27 35.87 6.48
C GLY A 163 9.37 34.62 6.49
N PRO A 164 8.09 34.75 6.07
CA PRO A 164 7.16 33.62 5.89
C PRO A 164 7.47 32.78 4.64
N GLU A 165 8.65 32.95 4.06
CA GLU A 165 9.06 32.27 2.84
C GLU A 165 9.32 30.78 3.11
N PRO A 166 9.17 29.92 2.09
CA PRO A 166 9.53 28.51 2.19
C PRO A 166 10.96 28.33 2.70
N SER A 167 11.05 27.53 3.77
CA SER A 167 12.25 27.23 4.54
C SER A 167 12.90 25.92 4.08
N GLY A 168 14.11 25.63 4.55
CA GLY A 168 14.71 24.31 4.37
C GLY A 168 13.88 23.15 4.94
N THR A 169 12.97 23.42 5.88
CA THR A 169 11.98 22.44 6.38
C THR A 169 10.97 22.07 5.29
N ASP A 170 10.48 23.07 4.53
CA ASP A 170 9.56 22.86 3.42
C ASP A 170 10.22 22.02 2.33
N LEU A 171 11.50 22.29 2.04
CA LEU A 171 12.28 21.44 1.16
C LEU A 171 12.33 20.00 1.67
N LEU A 172 12.70 19.76 2.94
CA LEU A 172 12.75 18.41 3.51
C LEU A 172 11.40 17.68 3.38
N ILE A 173 10.29 18.36 3.69
CA ILE A 173 8.95 17.80 3.57
C ILE A 173 8.63 17.44 2.12
N HIS A 174 8.98 18.30 1.15
CA HIS A 174 8.79 18.01 -0.26
C HIS A 174 9.66 16.84 -0.75
N VAL A 175 10.91 16.73 -0.29
CA VAL A 175 11.78 15.60 -0.62
C VAL A 175 11.21 14.28 -0.06
N ILE A 176 10.74 14.29 1.20
CA ILE A 176 10.08 13.14 1.84
C ILE A 176 8.78 12.77 1.11
N THR A 177 7.96 13.76 0.77
CA THR A 177 6.66 13.51 0.13
C THR A 177 6.81 13.01 -1.30
N SER A 178 7.88 13.37 -1.99
CA SER A 178 8.28 12.84 -3.30
C SER A 178 8.95 11.47 -3.27
N GLY A 179 9.22 10.92 -2.08
CA GLY A 179 9.76 9.56 -1.90
C GLY A 179 11.28 9.44 -2.03
N PHE A 180 12.02 10.56 -2.01
CA PHE A 180 13.47 10.59 -2.14
C PHE A 180 14.15 10.51 -0.77
N TYR A 181 13.94 9.39 -0.06
CA TYR A 181 14.41 9.22 1.31
C TYR A 181 15.93 9.22 1.45
N ASP A 182 16.66 8.82 0.40
CA ASP A 182 18.12 8.91 0.30
C ASP A 182 18.60 10.38 0.31
N LEU A 183 17.97 11.24 -0.51
CA LEU A 183 18.28 12.66 -0.54
C LEU A 183 17.83 13.38 0.74
N ALA A 184 16.70 12.97 1.33
CA ALA A 184 16.25 13.49 2.62
C ALA A 184 17.23 13.11 3.74
N LEU A 185 17.79 11.90 3.73
CA LEU A 185 18.79 11.47 4.70
C LEU A 185 20.09 12.28 4.57
N ASP A 186 20.61 12.50 3.35
CA ASP A 186 21.78 13.39 3.12
C ASP A 186 21.52 14.83 3.59
N LEU A 187 20.30 15.35 3.36
CA LEU A 187 19.90 16.68 3.79
C LEU A 187 19.92 16.85 5.32
N VAL A 188 19.31 15.90 6.05
CA VAL A 188 19.25 15.97 7.53
C VAL A 188 20.61 15.64 8.14
N TYR A 189 21.41 14.76 7.54
CA TYR A 189 22.77 14.46 8.00
C TYR A 189 23.68 15.70 7.95
N ARG A 190 23.60 16.50 6.88
CA ARG A 190 24.36 17.75 6.75
C ARG A 190 23.82 18.87 7.62
N HIS A 191 22.51 18.90 7.85
CA HIS A 191 21.84 19.94 8.62
C HIS A 191 20.89 19.33 9.67
N PRO A 192 21.42 18.81 10.80
CA PRO A 192 20.62 18.13 11.82
C PRO A 192 19.52 18.98 12.45
N GLN A 193 19.67 20.31 12.41
CA GLN A 193 18.66 21.28 12.88
C GLN A 193 17.31 21.14 12.16
N LEU A 194 17.29 20.55 10.96
CA LEU A 194 16.06 20.26 10.22
C LEU A 194 15.17 19.21 10.90
N ALA A 195 15.74 18.41 11.83
CA ALA A 195 14.97 17.43 12.59
C ALA A 195 13.96 18.08 13.54
N ILE A 196 14.33 19.23 14.12
CA ILE A 196 13.49 19.98 15.08
C ILE A 196 12.76 21.17 14.45
N SER A 197 13.15 21.59 13.24
CA SER A 197 12.56 22.73 12.57
C SER A 197 11.13 22.45 12.10
N GLN A 198 10.34 23.52 12.01
CA GLN A 198 8.93 23.47 11.65
C GLN A 198 8.64 24.43 10.49
N THR A 199 7.62 24.10 9.70
CA THR A 199 7.13 25.02 8.68
C THR A 199 6.45 26.23 9.34
N PRO A 200 6.70 27.46 8.84
CA PRO A 200 6.14 28.68 9.43
C PRO A 200 4.61 28.73 9.48
N ASN A 201 3.93 28.04 8.55
CA ASN A 201 2.47 28.15 8.36
C ASN A 201 1.68 27.08 9.12
N ASP A 202 2.14 25.82 9.09
CA ASP A 202 1.37 24.67 9.55
C ASP A 202 1.99 23.96 10.77
N ASN A 203 3.15 24.44 11.25
CA ASN A 203 3.97 23.79 12.27
C ASN A 203 4.25 22.31 11.95
N ASP A 204 4.43 22.01 10.66
CA ASP A 204 4.70 20.67 10.18
C ASP A 204 6.21 20.38 10.20
N SER A 205 6.59 19.12 10.36
CA SER A 205 7.99 18.71 10.49
C SER A 205 8.33 17.55 9.56
N GLY A 206 9.62 17.31 9.34
CA GLY A 206 10.09 16.17 8.57
C GLY A 206 9.56 14.84 9.11
N LEU A 207 9.53 14.68 10.45
CA LEU A 207 8.99 13.50 11.11
C LEU A 207 7.47 13.37 10.91
N GLY A 208 6.73 14.48 10.94
CA GLY A 208 5.31 14.50 10.63
C GLY A 208 5.00 14.11 9.19
N ALA A 209 5.80 14.58 8.24
CA ALA A 209 5.65 14.26 6.82
C ALA A 209 5.87 12.77 6.52
N ILE A 210 6.92 12.17 7.07
CA ILE A 210 7.19 10.74 6.86
C ILE A 210 6.14 9.85 7.55
N ALA A 211 5.65 10.24 8.73
CA ALA A 211 4.59 9.54 9.44
C ALA A 211 3.22 9.57 8.72
N ARG A 212 3.04 10.42 7.70
CA ARG A 212 1.86 10.42 6.83
C ARG A 212 2.04 9.57 5.56
N LYS A 213 3.25 9.08 5.29
CA LYS A 213 3.58 8.34 4.06
C LYS A 213 3.53 6.83 4.30
N VAL A 214 2.32 6.28 4.28
CA VAL A 214 2.05 4.83 4.44
C VAL A 214 2.89 3.97 3.50
N GLN A 215 3.00 4.37 2.23
CA GLN A 215 3.75 3.64 1.19
C GLN A 215 5.27 3.65 1.40
N ALA A 216 5.79 4.49 2.31
CA ALA A 216 7.22 4.53 2.65
C ALA A 216 7.65 3.29 3.45
N PHE A 217 6.70 2.54 4.01
CA PHE A 217 6.97 1.45 4.94
C PHE A 217 6.35 0.13 4.47
N SER A 218 6.99 -0.97 4.89
CA SER A 218 6.54 -2.32 4.52
C SER A 218 5.12 -2.61 5.00
N SER A 219 4.74 -2.10 6.18
CA SER A 219 3.39 -2.23 6.75
C SER A 219 2.29 -1.61 5.90
N GLY A 220 2.60 -0.58 5.13
CA GLY A 220 1.66 0.14 4.30
C GLY A 220 1.54 -0.39 2.86
N THR A 221 2.36 -1.37 2.49
CA THR A 221 2.43 -1.89 1.13
C THR A 221 1.68 -3.21 0.99
N ASN A 222 0.71 -3.25 0.07
CA ASN A 222 -0.06 -4.44 -0.24
C ASN A 222 0.75 -5.39 -1.12
N MET A 223 1.58 -6.22 -0.49
CA MET A 223 2.29 -7.31 -1.16
C MET A 223 1.46 -8.60 -1.14
N ASN A 224 1.32 -9.23 -2.30
CA ASN A 224 0.74 -10.57 -2.42
C ASN A 224 1.65 -11.63 -1.78
N PHE A 225 1.16 -12.87 -1.69
CA PHE A 225 1.88 -13.95 -1.01
C PHE A 225 3.29 -14.19 -1.58
N TRP A 226 3.44 -14.15 -2.91
CA TRP A 226 4.73 -14.38 -3.58
C TRP A 226 5.68 -13.18 -3.45
N GLU A 227 5.17 -11.96 -3.60
CA GLU A 227 5.93 -10.73 -3.41
C GLU A 227 6.52 -10.66 -2.00
N ARG A 228 5.76 -11.07 -0.96
CA ARG A 228 6.27 -11.14 0.43
C ARG A 228 7.44 -12.10 0.56
N ILE A 229 7.36 -13.28 -0.07
CA ILE A 229 8.46 -14.25 -0.05
C ILE A 229 9.70 -13.63 -0.71
N ILE A 230 9.56 -13.06 -1.90
CA ILE A 230 10.67 -12.42 -2.62
C ILE A 230 11.25 -11.26 -1.78
N TYR A 231 10.41 -10.39 -1.22
CA TYR A 231 10.82 -9.27 -0.39
C TYR A 231 11.70 -9.71 0.79
N THR A 232 11.36 -10.81 1.46
CA THR A 232 12.19 -11.33 2.58
C THR A 232 13.56 -11.82 2.11
N GLN A 233 13.66 -12.43 0.93
CA GLN A 233 14.86 -13.11 0.45
C GLN A 233 15.79 -12.23 -0.39
N VAL A 234 15.30 -11.14 -0.99
CA VAL A 234 16.12 -10.28 -1.86
C VAL A 234 17.13 -9.49 -1.03
N PRO A 235 18.44 -9.60 -1.31
CA PRO A 235 19.45 -8.78 -0.65
C PRO A 235 19.41 -7.35 -1.19
N VAL A 236 19.59 -6.37 -0.29
CA VAL A 236 19.79 -4.96 -0.62
C VAL A 236 21.12 -4.55 -0.02
N LYS A 237 22.01 -3.95 -0.83
CA LYS A 237 23.22 -3.30 -0.32
C LYS A 237 22.80 -1.91 0.15
N LEU A 238 22.95 -1.63 1.44
CA LEU A 238 22.92 -0.25 1.91
C LEU A 238 24.29 0.37 1.64
N GLU A 239 24.31 1.55 1.02
CA GLU A 239 25.47 2.41 1.04
C GLU A 239 25.52 3.06 2.42
N ASN A 240 26.51 2.69 3.24
CA ASN A 240 26.72 3.33 4.53
C ASN A 240 27.20 4.76 4.29
N HIS A 241 26.33 5.74 4.51
CA HIS A 241 26.74 7.14 4.61
C HIS A 241 27.43 7.35 5.96
N GLY A 242 28.77 7.34 5.95
CA GLY A 242 29.64 7.94 6.97
C GLY A 242 29.67 7.26 8.35
N GLU A 243 30.88 6.94 8.81
CA GLU A 243 31.15 6.49 10.18
C GLU A 243 30.65 7.53 11.21
N ASP A 244 29.99 7.03 12.25
CA ASP A 244 29.55 7.78 13.42
C ASP A 244 30.78 8.42 14.12
N PRO A 245 30.81 9.73 14.44
CA PRO A 245 31.90 10.32 15.24
C PRO A 245 31.84 9.89 16.71
N SER A 246 30.76 9.21 17.12
CA SER A 246 30.66 8.57 18.42
C SER A 246 30.69 7.06 18.22
N GLY A 247 31.80 6.43 18.63
CA GLY A 247 32.05 4.99 18.47
C GLY A 247 31.07 4.08 19.21
N VAL A 248 29.81 4.06 18.78
CA VAL A 248 28.81 3.08 19.14
C VAL A 248 28.61 2.21 17.91
N GLU A 249 29.14 0.98 17.96
CA GLU A 249 28.85 -0.04 16.97
C GLU A 249 27.33 -0.20 16.86
N ILE A 250 26.77 0.19 15.72
CA ILE A 250 25.37 -0.04 15.39
C ILE A 250 25.25 -1.52 15.03
N GLU A 251 24.99 -2.35 16.05
CA GLU A 251 24.47 -3.69 15.81
C GLU A 251 23.14 -3.57 15.07
N ASN A 252 23.15 -4.07 13.84
CA ASN A 252 22.00 -4.31 13.00
C ASN A 252 21.00 -5.20 13.77
N PRO A 253 19.80 -4.76 14.19
CA PRO A 253 18.80 -5.67 14.71
C PRO A 253 18.04 -6.31 13.54
N ALA A 254 18.79 -6.83 12.56
CA ALA A 254 18.28 -7.77 11.58
C ALA A 254 18.47 -9.17 12.16
N ASN A 255 17.63 -9.51 13.13
CA ASN A 255 17.19 -10.86 13.48
C ASN A 255 18.20 -11.98 13.15
N ASN A 256 19.39 -11.95 13.75
CA ASN A 256 20.37 -13.02 13.68
C ASN A 256 20.25 -13.90 14.93
N LYS A 257 19.02 -14.36 15.23
CA LYS A 257 18.84 -15.52 16.10
C LYS A 257 19.02 -16.77 15.25
N GLN A 258 19.97 -17.60 15.65
CA GLN A 258 20.34 -18.89 15.05
C GLN A 258 19.09 -19.70 14.66
N LEU A 259 18.70 -19.64 13.39
CA LEU A 259 17.78 -20.57 12.75
C LEU A 259 18.58 -21.78 12.27
N PRO A 260 18.01 -23.01 12.29
CA PRO A 260 18.76 -24.26 12.11
C PRO A 260 19.57 -24.26 10.80
N VAL A 261 20.81 -24.75 10.84
CA VAL A 261 21.82 -24.72 9.75
C VAL A 261 21.30 -25.25 8.39
N GLN A 262 20.31 -26.14 8.39
CA GLN A 262 19.65 -26.61 7.17
C GLN A 262 18.91 -25.50 6.42
N LYS A 263 18.53 -24.41 7.10
CA LYS A 263 17.85 -23.27 6.49
C LYS A 263 18.78 -22.31 5.71
N TYR A 264 20.10 -22.45 5.78
CA TYR A 264 21.01 -21.52 5.11
C TYR A 264 21.31 -21.91 3.65
N GLN A 265 21.23 -23.19 3.29
CA GLN A 265 21.57 -23.63 1.93
C GLN A 265 20.50 -23.23 0.90
N TRP A 266 19.23 -23.57 1.12
CA TRP A 266 18.11 -23.20 0.22
C TRP A 266 17.93 -21.67 0.11
N ALA A 267 18.09 -20.91 1.20
CA ALA A 267 18.05 -19.43 1.16
C ALA A 267 19.19 -18.84 0.31
N CYS A 268 20.40 -19.39 0.37
CA CYS A 268 21.50 -18.97 -0.51
C CYS A 268 21.29 -19.34 -1.99
N PHE A 269 20.70 -20.51 -2.28
CA PHE A 269 20.34 -20.90 -3.65
C PHE A 269 19.26 -19.99 -4.24
N ILE A 270 18.23 -19.69 -3.45
CA ILE A 270 17.15 -18.77 -3.81
C ILE A 270 17.66 -17.33 -3.97
N GLY A 271 18.54 -16.87 -3.07
CA GLY A 271 19.16 -15.56 -3.15
C GLY A 271 20.03 -15.37 -4.40
N LYS A 272 20.71 -16.43 -4.87
CA LYS A 272 21.43 -16.43 -6.16
C LYS A 272 20.50 -16.51 -7.37
N ALA A 273 19.33 -17.14 -7.26
CA ALA A 273 18.33 -17.12 -8.34
C ALA A 273 17.68 -15.74 -8.48
N PHE A 274 17.44 -15.03 -7.37
CA PHE A 274 16.88 -13.67 -7.34
C PHE A 274 17.92 -12.55 -7.53
N SER A 275 19.19 -12.86 -7.73
CA SER A 275 20.19 -11.88 -8.17
C SER A 275 20.13 -11.63 -9.69
N MET A 276 19.39 -12.45 -10.44
CA MET A 276 19.14 -12.24 -11.87
C MET A 276 18.26 -10.98 -12.10
N PRO A 277 18.52 -10.20 -13.17
CA PRO A 277 17.79 -8.97 -13.47
C PRO A 277 16.41 -9.28 -14.07
N VAL A 278 15.49 -9.76 -13.22
CA VAL A 278 14.06 -9.90 -13.57
C VAL A 278 13.36 -8.58 -13.19
N PRO A 279 12.61 -7.93 -14.09
CA PRO A 279 11.99 -6.62 -13.83
C PRO A 279 11.13 -6.58 -12.55
N GLU A 280 10.41 -7.67 -12.27
CA GLU A 280 9.53 -7.77 -11.11
C GLU A 280 10.30 -7.90 -9.79
N VAL A 281 11.43 -8.62 -9.80
CA VAL A 281 12.35 -8.75 -8.66
C VAL A 281 13.10 -7.44 -8.43
N GLN A 282 13.48 -6.74 -9.50
CA GLN A 282 14.12 -5.43 -9.43
C GLN A 282 13.18 -4.39 -8.80
N ARG A 283 11.90 -4.37 -9.19
CA ARG A 283 10.88 -3.52 -8.56
C ARG A 283 10.77 -3.77 -7.04
N ILE A 284 10.71 -5.04 -6.63
CA ILE A 284 10.65 -5.42 -5.20
C ILE A 284 11.94 -5.03 -4.47
N ARG A 285 13.10 -5.15 -5.12
CA ARG A 285 14.39 -4.71 -4.57
C ARG A 285 14.42 -3.21 -4.32
N GLU A 286 14.01 -2.41 -5.30
CA GLU A 286 13.93 -0.95 -5.20
C GLU A 286 12.95 -0.53 -4.11
N GLN A 287 11.80 -1.18 -4.02
CA GLN A 287 10.81 -0.95 -2.96
C GLN A 287 11.38 -1.28 -1.56
N LYS A 288 12.10 -2.39 -1.42
CA LYS A 288 12.77 -2.75 -0.16
C LYS A 288 13.85 -1.75 0.22
N GLN A 289 14.64 -1.28 -0.74
CA GLN A 289 15.64 -0.24 -0.53
C GLN A 289 14.98 1.05 -0.06
N MET A 290 13.88 1.47 -0.70
CA MET A 290 13.10 2.63 -0.30
C MET A 290 12.61 2.52 1.15
N HIS A 291 12.04 1.37 1.55
CA HIS A 291 11.59 1.14 2.93
C HIS A 291 12.73 1.23 3.96
N GLN A 292 13.93 0.75 3.61
CA GLN A 292 15.10 0.83 4.47
C GLN A 292 15.57 2.28 4.65
N HIS A 293 15.67 3.07 3.58
CA HIS A 293 16.04 4.48 3.66
C HIS A 293 15.00 5.28 4.45
N ALA A 294 13.70 5.01 4.25
CA ALA A 294 12.63 5.64 5.03
C ALA A 294 12.77 5.35 6.53
N LEU A 295 13.02 4.09 6.91
CA LEU A 295 13.21 3.71 8.31
C LEU A 295 14.47 4.34 8.92
N GLN A 296 15.57 4.40 8.18
CA GLN A 296 16.79 5.09 8.62
C GLN A 296 16.57 6.59 8.82
N LEU A 297 15.82 7.23 7.93
CA LEU A 297 15.46 8.63 8.06
C LEU A 297 14.62 8.89 9.32
N VAL A 298 13.64 8.03 9.62
CA VAL A 298 12.87 8.12 10.87
C VAL A 298 13.79 8.01 12.08
N ARG A 299 14.67 7.01 12.10
CA ARG A 299 15.62 6.81 13.21
C ARG A 299 16.51 8.03 13.44
N PHE A 300 17.06 8.58 12.36
CA PHE A 300 17.92 9.75 12.43
C PHE A 300 17.15 10.97 12.93
N LEU A 301 15.97 11.25 12.36
CA LEU A 301 15.11 12.36 12.80
C LEU A 301 14.78 12.24 14.29
N VAL A 302 14.37 11.05 14.75
CA VAL A 302 14.01 10.83 16.15
C VAL A 302 15.23 10.97 17.07
N LYS A 303 16.40 10.42 16.69
CA LYS A 303 17.65 10.56 17.45
C LYS A 303 18.03 12.04 17.62
N GLU A 304 18.02 12.81 16.52
CA GLU A 304 18.35 14.23 16.55
C GLU A 304 17.33 15.06 17.35
N ILE A 305 16.03 14.73 17.28
CA ILE A 305 14.99 15.36 18.11
C ILE A 305 15.28 15.14 19.60
N VAL A 306 15.73 13.95 20.00
CA VAL A 306 16.06 13.66 21.41
C VAL A 306 17.34 14.39 21.85
N ILE A 307 18.33 14.55 20.96
CA ILE A 307 19.60 15.22 21.27
C ILE A 307 19.44 16.74 21.35
N LEU A 308 18.75 17.34 20.38
CA LEU A 308 18.73 18.79 20.17
C LEU A 308 17.67 19.52 21.00
N ASN A 309 16.74 18.80 21.64
CA ASN A 309 15.58 19.39 22.29
C ASN A 309 15.56 19.09 23.80
N ASP A 310 15.44 20.13 24.62
CA ASP A 310 15.17 19.97 26.07
C ASP A 310 13.78 19.36 26.25
N LEU A 311 13.71 18.21 26.93
CA LEU A 311 12.55 17.31 27.09
C LEU A 311 11.23 17.95 27.62
N SER A 312 11.22 19.25 27.93
CA SER A 312 10.14 19.97 28.61
C SER A 312 9.14 20.70 27.70
N MET A 313 9.48 21.02 26.44
CA MET A 313 8.67 21.92 25.58
C MET A 313 7.79 21.21 24.52
N TYR A 314 7.98 19.90 24.29
CA TYR A 314 7.45 19.22 23.10
C TYR A 314 6.57 18.00 23.40
N ASP A 315 5.50 18.20 24.17
CA ASP A 315 4.51 17.12 24.41
C ASP A 315 3.38 17.10 23.37
N SER A 316 3.29 18.10 22.49
CA SER A 316 2.14 18.26 21.58
C SER A 316 2.35 17.78 20.15
N LEU A 317 3.55 17.94 19.56
CA LEU A 317 3.78 17.63 18.14
C LEU A 317 4.07 16.15 17.93
N GLU A 318 5.05 15.60 18.65
CA GLU A 318 5.46 14.20 18.62
C GLU A 318 4.29 13.30 19.01
N LYS A 319 3.46 13.76 19.94
CA LYS A 319 2.17 13.16 20.29
C LYS A 319 1.22 13.11 19.10
N LYS A 320 1.05 14.21 18.36
CA LYS A 320 0.23 14.21 17.12
C LYS A 320 0.82 13.27 16.07
N VAL A 321 2.15 13.23 15.92
CA VAL A 321 2.85 12.38 14.95
C VAL A 321 2.63 10.90 15.26
N VAL A 322 2.88 10.46 16.50
CA VAL A 322 2.66 9.07 16.92
C VAL A 322 1.20 8.64 16.78
N VAL A 323 0.26 9.52 17.15
CA VAL A 323 -1.17 9.26 16.99
C VAL A 323 -1.55 9.12 15.51
N ASN A 324 -1.00 9.97 14.63
CA ASN A 324 -1.25 9.89 13.20
C ASN A 324 -0.60 8.64 12.56
N ALA A 325 0.61 8.27 12.96
CA ALA A 325 1.26 7.04 12.52
C ALA A 325 0.43 5.79 12.91
N ALA A 326 -0.07 5.76 14.14
CA ALA A 326 -0.97 4.70 14.62
C ALA A 326 -2.30 4.66 13.85
N ARG A 327 -2.88 5.83 13.55
CA ARG A 327 -4.08 5.97 12.70
C ARG A 327 -3.87 5.42 11.30
N LEU A 328 -2.68 5.56 10.74
CA LEU A 328 -2.35 5.12 9.39
C LEU A 328 -1.76 3.70 9.34
N GLY A 329 -1.58 3.05 10.48
CA GLY A 329 -1.08 1.68 10.57
C GLY A 329 0.43 1.51 10.43
N ILE A 330 1.21 2.61 10.56
CA ILE A 330 2.66 2.61 10.37
C ILE A 330 3.36 2.26 11.68
N HIS A 331 3.34 0.97 12.04
CA HIS A 331 3.92 0.49 13.29
C HIS A 331 5.43 0.76 13.40
N GLU A 332 6.18 0.79 12.29
CA GLU A 332 7.62 1.05 12.29
C GLU A 332 7.95 2.44 12.87
N VAL A 333 7.14 3.45 12.54
CA VAL A 333 7.31 4.81 13.09
C VAL A 333 6.89 4.87 14.55
N VAL A 334 5.82 4.16 14.93
CA VAL A 334 5.35 4.10 16.31
C VAL A 334 6.40 3.42 17.21
N GLU A 335 6.99 2.31 16.75
CA GLU A 335 8.07 1.59 17.46
C GLU A 335 9.26 2.49 17.72
N GLU A 336 9.83 3.11 16.68
CA GLU A 336 11.06 3.91 16.82
C GLU A 336 10.85 5.17 17.68
N ILE A 337 9.68 5.82 17.60
CA ILE A 337 9.38 6.98 18.45
C ILE A 337 9.17 6.56 19.91
N VAL A 338 8.44 5.46 20.17
CA VAL A 338 8.16 5.01 21.54
C VAL A 338 9.42 4.47 22.22
N GLU A 339 10.32 3.81 21.48
CA GLU A 339 11.59 3.35 22.02
C GLU A 339 12.49 4.51 22.45
N SER A 340 12.51 5.58 21.66
CA SER A 340 13.30 6.79 21.97
C SER A 340 12.61 7.69 23.02
N ILE A 341 11.28 7.74 23.03
CA ILE A 341 10.46 8.58 23.91
C ILE A 341 9.29 7.77 24.51
N PRO A 342 9.55 6.97 25.56
CA PRO A 342 8.57 5.99 26.04
C PRO A 342 7.24 6.53 26.59
N LYS A 343 7.21 7.80 27.03
CA LYS A 343 5.96 8.47 27.44
C LYS A 343 4.91 8.50 26.33
N LEU A 344 5.33 8.50 25.06
CA LEU A 344 4.44 8.57 23.90
C LEU A 344 3.72 7.24 23.61
N ALA A 345 4.09 6.13 24.27
CA ALA A 345 3.31 4.89 24.23
C ALA A 345 1.85 5.07 24.69
N TRP A 346 1.62 6.10 25.52
CA TRP A 346 0.33 6.48 26.10
C TRP A 346 -0.23 7.76 25.48
N ALA A 347 0.29 8.17 24.31
CA ALA A 347 -0.19 9.32 23.58
C ALA A 347 -1.68 9.17 23.25
N ARG A 348 -2.40 10.28 23.42
CA ARG A 348 -3.84 10.38 23.17
C ARG A 348 -4.15 11.44 22.13
N ASP A 349 -5.18 11.21 21.32
CA ASP A 349 -5.67 12.22 20.40
C ASP A 349 -6.52 13.30 21.11
N SER A 350 -7.08 14.22 20.33
CA SER A 350 -7.96 15.28 20.84
C SER A 350 -9.20 14.76 21.55
N ASP A 351 -9.63 13.53 21.29
CA ASP A 351 -10.81 12.87 21.86
C ASP A 351 -10.47 11.87 22.98
N CYS A 352 -9.28 12.02 23.55
CA CYS A 352 -8.73 11.15 24.59
C CYS A 352 -8.51 9.70 24.15
N ARG A 353 -8.51 9.42 22.84
CA ARG A 353 -8.30 8.06 22.33
C ARG A 353 -6.81 7.73 22.28
N SER A 354 -6.41 6.60 22.84
CA SER A 354 -5.01 6.16 22.77
C SER A 354 -4.63 5.65 21.38
N ILE A 355 -3.33 5.51 21.12
CA ILE A 355 -2.82 4.96 19.86
C ILE A 355 -3.37 3.57 19.53
N TYR A 356 -3.64 2.75 20.55
CA TYR A 356 -4.22 1.41 20.40
C TYR A 356 -5.70 1.46 20.04
N GLN A 357 -6.46 2.34 20.70
CA GLN A 357 -7.85 2.58 20.34
C GLN A 357 -7.97 3.10 18.90
N ARG A 358 -7.03 3.97 18.49
CA ARG A 358 -6.96 4.46 17.12
C ARG A 358 -6.66 3.33 16.12
N ALA A 359 -5.72 2.44 16.43
CA ALA A 359 -5.45 1.25 15.63
C ALA A 359 -6.68 0.33 15.52
N VAL A 360 -7.48 0.22 16.60
CA VAL A 360 -8.73 -0.56 16.60
C VAL A 360 -9.80 0.05 15.70
N ILE A 361 -9.98 1.37 15.71
CA ILE A 361 -10.93 2.07 14.82
C ILE A 361 -10.62 1.75 13.35
N GLU A 362 -9.34 1.84 12.97
CA GLU A 362 -8.91 1.76 11.58
C GLU A 362 -8.54 0.33 11.13
N ARG A 363 -8.76 -0.68 12.00
CA ARG A 363 -8.43 -2.10 11.77
C ARG A 363 -6.96 -2.33 11.38
N HIS A 364 -6.05 -1.66 12.10
CA HIS A 364 -4.59 -1.79 11.90
C HIS A 364 -3.98 -2.79 12.88
N GLU A 365 -3.95 -4.06 12.46
CA GLU A 365 -3.39 -5.19 13.22
C GLU A 365 -1.95 -4.96 13.69
N ASN A 366 -1.10 -4.43 12.81
CA ASN A 366 0.32 -4.24 13.10
C ASN A 366 0.57 -3.31 14.29
N VAL A 367 -0.19 -2.22 14.39
CA VAL A 367 -0.05 -1.27 15.51
C VAL A 367 -0.65 -1.84 16.79
N PHE A 368 -1.78 -2.55 16.71
CA PHE A 368 -2.37 -3.19 17.89
C PHE A 368 -1.49 -4.34 18.42
N ASN A 369 -0.80 -5.05 17.53
CA ASN A 369 0.13 -6.13 17.88
C ASN A 369 1.32 -5.67 18.72
N LEU A 370 1.64 -4.37 18.76
CA LEU A 370 2.66 -3.82 19.66
C LEU A 370 2.36 -4.11 21.14
N ILE A 371 1.08 -4.25 21.51
CA ILE A 371 0.66 -4.61 22.88
C ILE A 371 1.21 -5.97 23.30
N HIS A 372 1.38 -6.91 22.37
CA HIS A 372 1.96 -8.23 22.67
C HIS A 372 3.45 -8.17 23.00
N GLN A 373 4.13 -7.11 22.58
CA GLN A 373 5.55 -6.88 22.81
C GLN A 373 5.79 -6.04 24.09
N MET A 374 4.73 -5.53 24.72
CA MET A 374 4.79 -4.81 25.98
C MET A 374 5.08 -5.72 27.18
N SER A 375 5.75 -5.13 28.16
CA SER A 375 5.77 -5.62 29.55
C SER A 375 4.36 -5.73 30.15
N ASP A 376 4.25 -6.14 31.43
CA ASP A 376 2.97 -6.34 32.14
C ASP A 376 2.06 -5.09 32.19
N ARG A 377 2.60 -3.91 31.81
CA ARG A 377 1.85 -2.66 31.63
C ARG A 377 0.80 -2.71 30.51
N LYS A 378 0.77 -3.76 29.67
CA LYS A 378 -0.30 -3.97 28.66
C LYS A 378 -1.72 -3.84 29.22
N HIS A 379 -1.93 -4.17 30.50
CA HIS A 379 -3.24 -4.05 31.15
C HIS A 379 -3.72 -2.58 31.30
N CYS A 380 -2.83 -1.59 31.22
CA CYS A 380 -3.20 -0.17 31.25
C CYS A 380 -3.93 0.27 29.97
N VAL A 381 -3.66 -0.36 28.82
CA VAL A 381 -4.36 -0.07 27.55
C VAL A 381 -5.86 -0.32 27.68
N SER A 382 -6.25 -1.36 28.43
CA SER A 382 -7.67 -1.70 28.67
C SER A 382 -8.41 -0.68 29.55
N MET A 383 -7.68 0.19 30.25
CA MET A 383 -8.25 1.18 31.17
C MET A 383 -8.58 2.51 30.47
N ASP A 384 -8.09 2.73 29.26
CA ASP A 384 -8.34 3.95 28.49
C ASP A 384 -9.82 4.06 28.08
N ILE A 385 -10.35 5.28 28.21
CA ILE A 385 -11.70 5.66 27.79
C ILE A 385 -11.63 6.91 26.93
N ASP A 386 -12.43 6.95 25.87
CA ASP A 386 -12.59 8.16 25.05
C ASP A 386 -13.50 9.19 25.74
N LYS A 387 -13.64 10.39 25.15
CA LYS A 387 -14.55 11.44 25.66
C LYS A 387 -16.01 10.99 25.84
N SER A 388 -16.45 9.98 25.09
CA SER A 388 -17.80 9.42 25.15
C SER A 388 -17.90 8.25 26.13
N GLY A 389 -16.87 7.98 26.93
CA GLY A 389 -16.82 6.88 27.89
C GLY A 389 -16.65 5.50 27.25
N ASN A 390 -16.32 5.42 25.95
CA ASN A 390 -16.10 4.16 25.28
C ASN A 390 -14.72 3.62 25.66
N ASN A 391 -14.70 2.41 26.19
CA ASN A 391 -13.47 1.62 26.28
C ASN A 391 -13.12 1.03 24.90
N ILE A 392 -11.97 0.35 24.81
CA ILE A 392 -11.50 -0.23 23.55
C ILE A 392 -12.44 -1.28 22.94
N LEU A 393 -13.28 -1.95 23.75
CA LEU A 393 -14.23 -2.95 23.26
C LEU A 393 -15.45 -2.31 22.60
N HIS A 394 -15.96 -1.18 23.11
CA HIS A 394 -16.99 -0.40 22.41
C HIS A 394 -16.48 0.07 21.05
N ILE A 395 -15.20 0.44 20.97
CA ILE A 395 -14.56 0.89 19.74
C ILE A 395 -14.40 -0.28 18.75
N ALA A 396 -14.01 -1.47 19.23
CA ALA A 396 -14.03 -2.70 18.43
C ALA A 396 -15.46 -3.08 18.00
N GLY A 397 -16.47 -2.68 18.77
CA GLY A 397 -17.89 -2.80 18.48
C GLY A 397 -18.38 -1.98 17.29
N ARG A 398 -17.68 -0.90 16.91
CA ARG A 398 -18.08 -0.06 15.77
C ARG A 398 -17.68 -0.72 14.46
N LEU A 399 -18.51 -0.57 13.43
CA LEU A 399 -18.25 -1.11 12.10
C LEU A 399 -16.95 -0.53 11.51
N ALA A 400 -16.13 -1.40 10.89
CA ALA A 400 -14.90 -0.99 10.22
C ALA A 400 -15.13 0.07 9.12
N PRO A 401 -14.13 0.92 8.84
CA PRO A 401 -14.16 1.80 7.68
C PRO A 401 -14.41 1.02 6.38
N LEU A 402 -15.23 1.57 5.48
CA LEU A 402 -15.65 0.90 4.25
C LEU A 402 -14.49 0.35 3.41
N HIS A 403 -13.38 1.09 3.32
CA HIS A 403 -12.20 0.68 2.55
C HIS A 403 -11.47 -0.54 3.15
N LYS A 404 -11.66 -0.84 4.44
CA LYS A 404 -11.18 -2.06 5.12
C LYS A 404 -12.21 -3.17 5.02
N LEU A 405 -13.48 -2.86 5.25
CA LEU A 405 -14.57 -3.83 5.17
C LEU A 405 -14.66 -4.47 3.79
N ASN A 406 -14.52 -3.67 2.72
CA ASN A 406 -14.59 -4.13 1.33
C ASN A 406 -13.37 -4.95 0.87
N GLN A 407 -12.32 -5.09 1.69
CA GLN A 407 -11.20 -6.00 1.39
C GLN A 407 -11.58 -7.47 1.58
N VAL A 408 -12.61 -7.74 2.39
CA VAL A 408 -13.10 -9.10 2.65
C VAL A 408 -14.24 -9.43 1.69
N SER A 409 -14.15 -10.58 1.04
CA SER A 409 -15.10 -11.02 0.01
C SER A 409 -16.42 -11.52 0.61
N GLY A 410 -17.53 -10.84 0.31
CA GLY A 410 -18.87 -11.29 0.71
C GLY A 410 -19.26 -10.90 2.14
N ALA A 411 -20.55 -10.54 2.31
CA ALA A 411 -21.06 -9.98 3.56
C ALA A 411 -20.93 -10.93 4.76
N ALA A 412 -21.02 -12.25 4.55
CA ALA A 412 -20.87 -13.23 5.63
C ALA A 412 -19.43 -13.33 6.15
N LEU A 413 -18.43 -13.27 5.26
CA LEU A 413 -17.02 -13.24 5.66
C LEU A 413 -16.64 -11.90 6.30
N GLN A 414 -17.22 -10.78 5.82
CA GLN A 414 -17.11 -9.48 6.49
C GLN A 414 -17.63 -9.54 7.92
N MET A 415 -18.84 -10.09 8.12
CA MET A 415 -19.43 -10.26 9.45
C MET A 415 -18.56 -11.17 10.34
N GLN A 416 -18.07 -12.29 9.79
CA GLN A 416 -17.17 -13.19 10.51
C GLN A 416 -15.90 -12.46 10.95
N ARG A 417 -15.28 -11.66 10.07
CA ARG A 417 -14.04 -10.93 10.38
C ARG A 417 -14.23 -9.89 11.47
N GLU A 418 -15.33 -9.14 11.43
CA GLU A 418 -15.64 -8.14 12.46
C GLU A 418 -15.90 -8.80 13.83
N LEU A 419 -16.58 -9.95 13.84
CA LEU A 419 -16.80 -10.71 15.07
C LEU A 419 -15.49 -11.30 15.62
N GLN A 420 -14.61 -11.81 14.76
CA GLN A 420 -13.27 -12.24 15.16
C GLN A 420 -12.48 -11.08 15.74
N TRP A 421 -12.51 -9.91 15.10
CA TRP A 421 -11.85 -8.70 15.60
C TRP A 421 -12.33 -8.34 17.00
N PHE A 422 -13.65 -8.29 17.19
CA PHE A 422 -14.27 -8.00 18.49
C PHE A 422 -13.83 -9.01 19.56
N LYS A 423 -13.89 -10.32 19.26
CA LYS A 423 -13.49 -11.39 20.19
C LYS A 423 -12.00 -11.41 20.50
N GLU A 424 -11.15 -11.10 19.54
CA GLU A 424 -9.72 -11.01 19.78
C GLU A 424 -9.39 -9.80 20.67
N VAL A 425 -10.02 -8.64 20.45
CA VAL A 425 -9.85 -7.46 21.34
C VAL A 425 -10.38 -7.74 22.75
N GLU A 426 -11.53 -8.43 22.87
CA GLU A 426 -12.14 -8.81 24.15
C GLU A 426 -11.16 -9.55 25.09
N LYS A 427 -10.28 -10.41 24.54
CA LYS A 427 -9.28 -11.16 25.31
C LYS A 427 -8.29 -10.27 26.08
N PHE A 428 -8.08 -9.03 25.66
CA PHE A 428 -7.17 -8.07 26.31
C PHE A 428 -7.88 -7.18 27.34
N VAL A 429 -9.22 -7.19 27.35
CA VAL A 429 -10.02 -6.32 28.18
C VAL A 429 -10.28 -7.00 29.52
N ARG A 430 -10.14 -6.24 30.62
CA ARG A 430 -10.44 -6.76 31.96
C ARG A 430 -11.93 -7.10 32.06
N PRO A 431 -12.31 -8.17 32.80
CA PRO A 431 -13.71 -8.57 32.93
C PRO A 431 -14.67 -7.44 33.35
N SER A 432 -14.24 -6.56 34.26
CA SER A 432 -15.05 -5.43 34.72
C SER A 432 -15.36 -4.37 33.65
N TYR A 433 -14.66 -4.40 32.52
CA TYR A 433 -14.85 -3.46 31.40
C TYR A 433 -15.63 -4.08 30.23
N ILE A 434 -15.85 -5.40 30.23
CA ILE A 434 -16.59 -6.09 29.16
C ILE A 434 -18.05 -5.63 29.15
N ASP A 435 -18.65 -5.45 30.33
CA ASP A 435 -20.06 -5.03 30.49
C ASP A 435 -20.21 -3.59 30.97
N ARG A 436 -19.12 -2.80 30.98
CA ARG A 436 -19.17 -1.42 31.45
C ARG A 436 -19.94 -0.56 30.44
N PRO A 437 -20.98 0.19 30.84
CA PRO A 437 -21.68 1.07 29.93
C PRO A 437 -20.88 2.34 29.59
N ASN A 438 -21.05 2.84 28.36
CA ASN A 438 -20.57 4.16 27.94
C ASN A 438 -21.50 5.29 28.43
N VAL A 439 -21.27 6.54 27.99
CA VAL A 439 -22.10 7.70 28.37
C VAL A 439 -23.54 7.57 27.86
N GLN A 440 -23.76 6.85 26.76
CA GLN A 440 -25.08 6.52 26.21
C GLN A 440 -25.75 5.33 26.92
N ASN A 441 -25.14 4.79 27.98
CA ASN A 441 -25.58 3.62 28.71
C ASN A 441 -25.66 2.34 27.85
N GLU A 442 -24.89 2.27 26.77
CA GLU A 442 -24.73 1.08 25.92
C GLU A 442 -23.50 0.28 26.41
N THR A 443 -23.61 -1.05 26.44
CA THR A 443 -22.44 -1.93 26.62
C THR A 443 -21.72 -2.15 25.29
N PRO A 444 -20.47 -2.64 25.28
CA PRO A 444 -19.75 -2.98 24.05
C PRO A 444 -20.53 -3.94 23.13
N ALA A 445 -21.21 -4.93 23.71
CA ALA A 445 -22.04 -5.87 22.95
C ALA A 445 -23.25 -5.18 22.30
N MET A 446 -23.91 -4.24 23.01
CA MET A 446 -25.02 -3.46 22.45
C MET A 446 -24.57 -2.61 21.26
N VAL A 447 -23.39 -1.97 21.37
CA VAL A 447 -22.80 -1.20 20.26
C VAL A 447 -22.51 -2.11 19.06
N PHE A 448 -21.93 -3.29 19.29
CA PHE A 448 -21.64 -4.25 18.23
C PHE A 448 -22.91 -4.68 17.48
N THR A 449 -23.95 -5.08 18.21
CA THR A 449 -25.24 -5.48 17.62
C THR A 449 -25.88 -4.36 16.81
N ARG A 450 -25.90 -3.14 17.33
CA ARG A 450 -26.50 -1.98 16.66
C ARG A 450 -25.76 -1.61 15.37
N GLU A 451 -24.43 -1.61 15.40
CA GLU A 451 -23.60 -1.20 14.25
C GLU A 451 -23.55 -2.27 13.15
N HIS A 452 -23.72 -3.55 13.50
CA HIS A 452 -23.61 -4.69 12.56
C HIS A 452 -24.96 -5.27 12.12
N GLU A 453 -26.10 -4.75 12.59
CA GLU A 453 -27.45 -5.25 12.25
C GLU A 453 -27.64 -5.48 10.74
N LYS A 454 -27.28 -4.48 9.92
CA LYS A 454 -27.39 -4.57 8.45
C LYS A 454 -26.46 -5.63 7.86
N LEU A 455 -25.26 -5.77 8.43
CA LEU A 455 -24.27 -6.73 7.95
C LEU A 455 -24.66 -8.17 8.30
N VAL A 456 -25.29 -8.39 9.45
CA VAL A 456 -25.88 -9.69 9.82
C VAL A 456 -26.97 -10.11 8.83
N VAL A 457 -27.87 -9.18 8.47
CA VAL A 457 -28.93 -9.44 7.48
C VAL A 457 -28.32 -9.77 6.11
N ALA A 458 -27.40 -8.93 5.62
CA ALA A 458 -26.75 -9.14 4.33
C ALA A 458 -25.91 -10.43 4.30
N GLY A 459 -25.19 -10.73 5.39
CA GLY A 459 -24.42 -11.96 5.55
C GLY A 459 -25.32 -13.20 5.57
N GLY A 460 -26.46 -13.11 6.25
CA GLY A 460 -27.46 -14.17 6.28
C GLY A 460 -28.06 -14.43 4.90
N GLU A 461 -28.42 -13.37 4.16
CA GLU A 461 -28.91 -13.47 2.79
C GLU A 461 -27.86 -14.09 1.85
N TRP A 462 -26.60 -13.64 1.94
CA TRP A 462 -25.50 -14.19 1.16
C TRP A 462 -25.33 -15.69 1.40
N MET A 463 -25.37 -16.14 2.66
CA MET A 463 -25.28 -17.56 3.01
C MET A 463 -26.49 -18.35 2.52
N LYS A 464 -27.71 -17.82 2.66
CA LYS A 464 -28.93 -18.47 2.17
C LYS A 464 -28.89 -18.66 0.66
N ASN A 465 -28.55 -17.62 -0.09
CA ASN A 465 -28.48 -17.68 -1.55
C ASN A 465 -27.41 -18.69 -2.01
N THR A 466 -26.21 -18.63 -1.42
CA THR A 466 -25.13 -19.58 -1.71
C THR A 466 -25.54 -21.01 -1.40
N SER A 467 -26.14 -21.24 -0.23
CA SER A 467 -26.60 -22.55 0.22
C SER A 467 -27.71 -23.11 -0.69
N ASN A 468 -28.63 -22.26 -1.14
CA ASN A 468 -29.73 -22.66 -2.02
C ASN A 468 -29.21 -23.11 -3.40
N SER A 469 -28.28 -22.34 -4.00
CA SER A 469 -27.63 -22.73 -5.25
C SER A 469 -26.89 -24.07 -5.12
N CYS A 470 -26.18 -24.29 -4.02
CA CYS A 470 -25.45 -25.54 -3.80
C CYS A 470 -26.37 -26.72 -3.47
N THR A 471 -27.51 -26.47 -2.80
CA THR A 471 -28.57 -27.46 -2.55
C THR A 471 -29.14 -28.00 -3.86
N ILE A 472 -29.41 -27.13 -4.82
CA ILE A 472 -29.89 -27.53 -6.16
C ILE A 472 -28.85 -28.42 -6.84
N ALA A 473 -27.57 -28.02 -6.85
CA ALA A 473 -26.50 -28.81 -7.44
C ALA A 473 -26.33 -30.19 -6.75
N ALA A 474 -26.33 -30.23 -5.42
CA ALA A 474 -26.21 -31.46 -4.65
C ALA A 474 -27.39 -32.42 -4.90
N THR A 475 -28.60 -31.88 -5.03
CA THR A 475 -29.80 -32.67 -5.32
C THR A 475 -29.73 -33.27 -6.73
N LEU A 476 -29.36 -32.46 -7.73
CA LEU A 476 -29.20 -32.94 -9.12
C LEU A 476 -28.17 -34.07 -9.20
N ILE A 477 -27.00 -33.91 -8.57
CA ILE A 477 -25.96 -34.95 -8.56
C ILE A 477 -26.48 -36.22 -7.88
N ALA A 478 -27.11 -36.09 -6.71
CA ALA A 478 -27.66 -37.24 -5.99
C ALA A 478 -28.70 -38.00 -6.85
N THR A 479 -29.57 -37.30 -7.57
CA THR A 479 -30.57 -37.93 -8.44
C THR A 479 -29.96 -38.64 -9.64
N VAL A 480 -28.96 -38.03 -10.31
CA VAL A 480 -28.30 -38.60 -11.49
C VAL A 480 -27.53 -39.87 -11.12
N VAL A 481 -26.77 -39.81 -10.02
CA VAL A 481 -25.94 -40.92 -9.53
C VAL A 481 -26.83 -42.05 -8.99
N PHE A 482 -27.89 -41.72 -8.23
CA PHE A 482 -28.87 -42.71 -7.78
C PHE A 482 -29.57 -43.43 -8.94
N ALA A 483 -29.87 -42.73 -10.05
CA ALA A 483 -30.40 -43.40 -11.23
C ALA A 483 -29.35 -44.32 -11.87
N ALA A 484 -28.11 -43.86 -11.99
CA ALA A 484 -27.01 -44.60 -12.61
C ALA A 484 -26.72 -45.95 -11.94
N ILE A 485 -26.83 -46.06 -10.61
CA ILE A 485 -26.63 -47.34 -9.91
C ILE A 485 -27.74 -48.36 -10.15
N ILE A 486 -28.96 -47.91 -10.45
CA ILE A 486 -30.10 -48.77 -10.79
C ILE A 486 -30.02 -49.17 -12.27
N THR A 487 -29.60 -48.25 -13.13
CA THR A 487 -29.39 -48.49 -14.56
C THR A 487 -27.93 -48.81 -14.85
N VAL A 488 -27.41 -49.88 -14.26
CA VAL A 488 -25.98 -50.24 -14.36
C VAL A 488 -25.52 -50.37 -15.81
N PRO A 489 -24.28 -49.96 -16.15
CA PRO A 489 -23.75 -50.07 -17.51
C PRO A 489 -23.80 -51.53 -18.00
N GLY A 490 -24.33 -51.75 -19.20
CA GLY A 490 -24.49 -53.08 -19.78
C GLY A 490 -25.71 -53.86 -19.31
N GLY A 491 -26.41 -53.41 -18.27
CA GLY A 491 -27.57 -54.11 -17.71
C GLY A 491 -27.21 -55.34 -16.88
N ASN A 492 -28.25 -56.12 -16.54
CA ASN A 492 -28.12 -57.36 -15.79
C ASN A 492 -28.28 -58.57 -16.72
N ASP A 493 -27.60 -59.66 -16.38
CA ASP A 493 -27.75 -60.95 -17.05
C ASP A 493 -29.10 -61.59 -16.66
N ASP A 494 -29.94 -61.87 -17.65
CA ASP A 494 -31.29 -62.43 -17.48
C ASP A 494 -31.28 -63.79 -16.75
N SER A 495 -30.15 -64.50 -16.72
CA SER A 495 -30.05 -65.84 -16.14
C SER A 495 -29.78 -65.85 -14.63
N ASN A 496 -29.11 -64.84 -14.09
CA ASN A 496 -28.64 -64.80 -12.69
C ASN A 496 -28.88 -63.45 -12.00
N GLY A 497 -29.32 -62.43 -12.75
CA GLY A 497 -29.58 -61.08 -12.25
C GLY A 497 -28.33 -60.24 -11.93
N LEU A 498 -27.12 -60.74 -12.21
CA LEU A 498 -25.86 -60.05 -11.94
C LEU A 498 -25.50 -59.07 -13.07
N PRO A 499 -24.83 -57.95 -12.76
CA PRO A 499 -24.34 -57.03 -13.79
C PRO A 499 -23.38 -57.72 -14.78
N ILE A 500 -23.57 -57.49 -16.08
CA ILE A 500 -22.79 -58.14 -17.15
C ILE A 500 -21.29 -57.84 -17.02
N PHE A 501 -20.94 -56.62 -16.63
CA PHE A 501 -19.54 -56.20 -16.46
C PHE A 501 -18.98 -56.44 -15.04
N SER A 502 -19.63 -57.26 -14.21
CA SER A 502 -19.25 -57.47 -12.80
C SER A 502 -17.80 -57.91 -12.57
N LYS A 503 -17.13 -58.52 -13.57
CA LYS A 503 -15.73 -58.97 -13.50
C LYS A 503 -14.71 -57.93 -13.97
N GLU A 504 -15.16 -56.83 -14.58
CA GLU A 504 -14.27 -55.78 -15.10
C GLU A 504 -13.85 -54.81 -13.99
N ILE A 505 -12.56 -54.46 -13.97
CA ILE A 505 -12.01 -53.52 -12.96
C ILE A 505 -12.73 -52.16 -13.05
N ALA A 506 -13.04 -51.71 -14.26
CA ALA A 506 -13.76 -50.45 -14.49
C ALA A 506 -15.18 -50.45 -13.88
N PHE A 507 -15.82 -51.61 -13.78
CA PHE A 507 -17.13 -51.74 -13.12
C PHE A 507 -17.02 -51.60 -11.60
N THR A 508 -15.99 -52.17 -10.99
CA THR A 508 -15.72 -51.95 -9.56
C THR A 508 -15.45 -50.48 -9.25
N VAL A 509 -14.65 -49.80 -10.09
CA VAL A 509 -14.37 -48.36 -9.94
C VAL A 509 -15.64 -47.53 -10.09
N PHE A 510 -16.52 -47.89 -11.05
CA PHE A 510 -17.82 -47.26 -11.24
C PHE A 510 -18.67 -47.34 -9.95
N ILE A 511 -18.93 -48.55 -9.43
CA ILE A 511 -19.80 -48.73 -8.25
C ILE A 511 -19.27 -47.98 -7.03
N ILE A 512 -17.97 -48.04 -6.77
CA ILE A 512 -17.36 -47.35 -5.60
C ILE A 512 -17.48 -45.82 -5.76
N SER A 513 -17.16 -45.31 -6.95
CA SER A 513 -17.19 -43.86 -7.21
C SER A 513 -18.61 -43.31 -7.20
N ASP A 514 -19.56 -44.06 -7.75
CA ASP A 514 -20.98 -43.73 -7.77
C ASP A 514 -21.56 -43.69 -6.35
N ALA A 515 -21.32 -44.73 -5.54
CA ALA A 515 -21.73 -44.75 -4.13
C ALA A 515 -21.11 -43.58 -3.33
N LEU A 516 -19.82 -43.31 -3.52
CA LEU A 516 -19.14 -42.20 -2.84
C LEU A 516 -19.75 -40.85 -3.25
N SER A 517 -20.06 -40.66 -4.53
CA SER A 517 -20.74 -39.46 -5.03
C SER A 517 -22.11 -39.29 -4.38
N LEU A 518 -22.92 -40.36 -4.34
CA LEU A 518 -24.27 -40.32 -3.77
C LEU A 518 -24.27 -39.92 -2.29
N PHE A 519 -23.43 -40.56 -1.47
CA PHE A 519 -23.38 -40.27 -0.03
C PHE A 519 -22.81 -38.88 0.27
N THR A 520 -21.77 -38.47 -0.45
CA THR A 520 -21.17 -37.13 -0.25
C THR A 520 -22.10 -36.02 -0.75
N SER A 521 -22.85 -36.24 -1.84
CA SER A 521 -23.89 -35.31 -2.31
C SER A 521 -25.05 -35.19 -1.33
N THR A 522 -25.53 -36.31 -0.80
CA THR A 522 -26.61 -36.33 0.20
C THR A 522 -26.18 -35.65 1.50
N THR A 523 -24.93 -35.86 1.93
CA THR A 523 -24.36 -35.16 3.09
C THR A 523 -24.28 -33.65 2.85
N SER A 524 -23.83 -33.24 1.65
CA SER A 524 -23.78 -31.84 1.24
C SER A 524 -25.17 -31.18 1.27
N LEU A 525 -26.18 -31.88 0.72
CA LEU A 525 -27.57 -31.46 0.74
C LEU A 525 -28.08 -31.20 2.16
N LEU A 526 -27.87 -32.14 3.08
CA LEU A 526 -28.30 -31.98 4.49
C LEU A 526 -27.60 -30.79 5.18
N LEU A 527 -26.31 -30.57 4.89
CA LEU A 527 -25.56 -29.44 5.44
C LEU A 527 -26.09 -28.10 4.92
N PHE A 528 -26.37 -27.97 3.62
CA PHE A 528 -26.94 -26.75 3.05
C PHE A 528 -28.37 -26.48 3.55
N LEU A 529 -29.19 -27.53 3.70
CA LEU A 529 -30.51 -27.43 4.31
C LEU A 529 -30.41 -26.94 5.77
N SER A 530 -29.42 -27.43 6.52
CA SER A 530 -29.16 -26.98 7.89
C SER A 530 -28.73 -25.50 8.00
N ILE A 531 -28.17 -24.93 6.93
CA ILE A 531 -27.84 -23.49 6.85
C ILE A 531 -29.13 -22.69 6.59
N LEU A 532 -30.01 -23.17 5.71
CA LEU A 532 -31.28 -22.49 5.42
C LEU A 532 -32.19 -22.39 6.65
N THR A 533 -32.14 -23.38 7.55
CA THR A 533 -32.95 -23.42 8.79
C THR A 533 -32.24 -22.84 10.02
N ALA A 534 -31.06 -22.20 9.86
CA ALA A 534 -30.31 -21.64 10.98
C ALA A 534 -30.95 -20.34 11.53
N ARG A 535 -30.58 -19.97 12.76
CA ARG A 535 -31.09 -18.76 13.44
C ARG A 535 -30.44 -17.46 12.95
N TYR A 536 -29.22 -17.54 12.42
CA TYR A 536 -28.42 -16.38 11.99
C TYR A 536 -28.20 -15.35 13.10
N ALA A 537 -27.98 -15.81 14.33
CA ALA A 537 -27.50 -14.94 15.40
C ALA A 537 -26.05 -14.51 15.08
N GLU A 538 -25.63 -13.33 15.56
CA GLU A 538 -24.27 -12.81 15.34
C GLU A 538 -23.19 -13.85 15.65
N GLY A 539 -23.28 -14.50 16.80
CA GLY A 539 -22.34 -15.55 17.23
C GLY A 539 -22.24 -16.75 16.28
N ASP A 540 -23.29 -17.04 15.51
CA ASP A 540 -23.30 -18.17 14.57
C ASP A 540 -22.33 -17.95 13.41
N PHE A 541 -22.04 -16.68 13.05
CA PHE A 541 -21.12 -16.30 11.97
C PHE A 541 -19.65 -16.59 12.31
N LEU A 542 -19.30 -16.83 13.58
CA LEU A 542 -17.90 -17.08 13.96
C LEU A 542 -17.42 -18.45 13.49
N HIS A 543 -18.17 -19.50 13.84
CA HIS A 543 -17.76 -20.89 13.62
C HIS A 543 -18.88 -21.79 13.12
N VAL A 544 -20.12 -21.65 13.62
CA VAL A 544 -21.21 -22.62 13.33
C VAL A 544 -21.60 -22.59 11.86
N LEU A 545 -21.91 -21.40 11.33
CA LEU A 545 -22.32 -21.21 9.95
C LEU A 545 -21.17 -21.45 8.95
N PRO A 546 -19.98 -20.85 9.12
CA PRO A 546 -18.84 -21.11 8.24
C PRO A 546 -18.43 -22.59 8.20
N LYS A 547 -18.41 -23.28 9.34
CA LYS A 547 -18.05 -24.71 9.38
C LYS A 547 -19.04 -25.57 8.58
N ARG A 548 -20.35 -25.31 8.71
CA ARG A 548 -21.36 -26.02 7.91
C ARG A 548 -21.17 -25.77 6.41
N LEU A 549 -20.90 -24.52 6.03
CA LEU A 549 -20.67 -24.15 4.63
C LEU A 549 -19.40 -24.82 4.08
N ILE A 550 -18.30 -24.79 4.83
CA ILE A 550 -17.03 -25.44 4.43
C ILE A 550 -17.23 -26.94 4.23
N ILE A 551 -17.81 -27.65 5.20
CA ILE A 551 -18.02 -29.10 5.08
C ILE A 551 -18.95 -29.38 3.89
N GLY A 552 -20.02 -28.60 3.72
CA GLY A 552 -20.95 -28.77 2.59
C GLY A 552 -20.29 -28.58 1.23
N LEU A 553 -19.43 -27.57 1.08
CA LEU A 553 -18.66 -27.33 -0.15
C LEU A 553 -17.61 -28.41 -0.41
N VAL A 554 -16.90 -28.88 0.63
CA VAL A 554 -15.91 -29.97 0.51
C VAL A 554 -16.58 -31.28 0.08
N THR A 555 -17.72 -31.63 0.68
CA THR A 555 -18.46 -32.85 0.29
C THR A 555 -19.09 -32.71 -1.10
N LEU A 556 -19.53 -31.51 -1.50
CA LEU A 556 -20.00 -31.25 -2.86
C LEU A 556 -18.87 -31.41 -3.89
N PHE A 557 -17.68 -30.88 -3.58
CA PHE A 557 -16.51 -30.99 -4.43
C PHE A 557 -16.08 -32.45 -4.64
N LEU A 558 -16.05 -33.22 -3.53
CA LEU A 558 -15.79 -34.64 -3.57
C LEU A 558 -16.82 -35.36 -4.44
N SER A 559 -18.11 -35.04 -4.26
CA SER A 559 -19.20 -35.62 -5.05
C SER A 559 -19.04 -35.40 -6.55
N ILE A 560 -18.81 -34.16 -7.00
CA ILE A 560 -18.61 -33.81 -8.42
C ILE A 560 -17.43 -34.59 -9.01
N THR A 561 -16.31 -34.64 -8.28
CA THR A 561 -15.10 -35.33 -8.73
C THR A 561 -15.38 -36.83 -8.90
N THR A 562 -16.02 -37.46 -7.91
CA THR A 562 -16.35 -38.89 -7.95
C THR A 562 -17.40 -39.23 -9.02
N MET A 563 -18.36 -38.34 -9.27
CA MET A 563 -19.33 -38.48 -10.37
C MET A 563 -18.63 -38.48 -11.73
N MET A 564 -17.64 -37.60 -11.94
CA MET A 564 -16.86 -37.58 -13.18
C MET A 564 -16.01 -38.84 -13.37
N VAL A 565 -15.48 -39.42 -12.29
CA VAL A 565 -14.78 -40.71 -12.31
C VAL A 565 -15.75 -41.86 -12.64
N ALA A 566 -16.94 -41.87 -12.05
CA ALA A 566 -17.98 -42.86 -12.35
C ALA A 566 -18.39 -42.80 -13.83
N PHE A 567 -18.65 -41.59 -14.35
CA PHE A 567 -18.96 -41.36 -15.76
C PHE A 567 -17.84 -41.83 -16.70
N SER A 568 -16.60 -41.49 -16.37
CA SER A 568 -15.42 -41.93 -17.15
C SER A 568 -15.28 -43.46 -17.15
N SER A 569 -15.54 -44.10 -16.01
CA SER A 569 -15.50 -45.57 -15.88
C SER A 569 -16.59 -46.24 -16.72
N THR A 570 -17.79 -45.66 -16.76
CA THR A 570 -18.88 -46.12 -17.64
C THR A 570 -18.50 -46.04 -19.12
N LEU A 571 -17.84 -44.96 -19.55
CA LEU A 571 -17.39 -44.84 -20.95
C LEU A 571 -16.27 -45.82 -21.29
N CYS A 572 -15.38 -46.12 -20.34
CA CYS A 572 -14.40 -47.20 -20.47
C CYS A 572 -15.08 -48.56 -20.66
N LEU A 573 -16.12 -48.87 -19.89
CA LEU A 573 -16.87 -50.13 -20.03
C LEU A 573 -17.58 -50.24 -21.39
N VAL A 574 -18.20 -49.15 -21.87
CA VAL A 574 -18.99 -49.17 -23.10
C VAL A 574 -18.11 -49.17 -24.36
N PHE A 575 -17.02 -48.38 -24.39
CA PHE A 575 -16.23 -48.15 -25.61
C PHE A 575 -14.80 -48.71 -25.56
N GLY A 576 -14.28 -49.09 -24.39
CA GLY A 576 -12.87 -49.42 -24.19
C GLY A 576 -12.37 -50.62 -25.00
N GLN A 577 -13.22 -51.62 -25.24
CA GLN A 577 -12.84 -52.81 -26.01
C GLN A 577 -12.91 -52.62 -27.54
N ARG A 578 -13.71 -51.65 -28.04
CA ARG A 578 -13.93 -51.48 -29.49
C ARG A 578 -13.20 -50.28 -30.09
N ASN A 579 -13.11 -49.14 -29.40
CA ASN A 579 -12.54 -47.89 -29.93
C ASN A 579 -11.83 -47.08 -28.85
N ALA A 580 -10.65 -47.55 -28.42
CA ALA A 580 -9.86 -46.91 -27.35
C ALA A 580 -9.48 -45.44 -27.64
N TRP A 581 -9.44 -45.02 -28.91
CA TRP A 581 -9.13 -43.63 -29.30
C TRP A 581 -10.19 -42.62 -28.82
N ILE A 582 -11.44 -43.04 -28.59
CA ILE A 582 -12.55 -42.18 -28.10
C ILE A 582 -12.34 -41.78 -26.63
N LEU A 583 -11.54 -42.53 -25.86
CA LEU A 583 -11.30 -42.26 -24.44
C LEU A 583 -10.51 -40.96 -24.20
N PHE A 584 -9.63 -40.58 -25.12
CA PHE A 584 -8.82 -39.36 -25.00
C PHE A 584 -9.65 -38.06 -25.04
N PRO A 585 -10.47 -37.79 -26.07
CA PRO A 585 -11.30 -36.58 -26.10
C PRO A 585 -12.34 -36.56 -24.98
N VAL A 586 -12.90 -37.72 -24.61
CA VAL A 586 -13.84 -37.87 -23.50
C VAL A 586 -13.18 -37.53 -22.15
N GLY A 587 -11.99 -38.07 -21.89
CA GLY A 587 -11.24 -37.76 -20.67
C GLY A 587 -10.89 -36.28 -20.57
N ALA A 588 -10.48 -35.68 -21.68
CA ALA A 588 -10.23 -34.23 -21.76
C ALA A 588 -11.51 -33.42 -21.46
N LEU A 589 -12.65 -33.82 -22.02
CA LEU A 589 -13.96 -33.21 -21.75
C LEU A 589 -14.41 -33.38 -20.30
N ALA A 590 -14.14 -34.53 -19.66
CA ALA A 590 -14.47 -34.77 -18.25
C ALA A 590 -13.59 -33.93 -17.30
N CYS A 591 -12.34 -33.63 -17.66
CA CYS A 591 -11.47 -32.75 -16.88
C CYS A 591 -11.91 -31.27 -16.93
N LEU A 592 -12.56 -30.82 -18.00
CA LEU A 592 -12.96 -29.41 -18.14
C LEU A 592 -13.93 -28.92 -17.04
N PRO A 593 -15.03 -29.62 -16.71
CA PRO A 593 -15.91 -29.22 -15.60
C PRO A 593 -15.21 -29.25 -14.24
N VAL A 594 -14.37 -30.26 -13.98
CA VAL A 594 -13.63 -30.38 -12.71
C VAL A 594 -12.65 -29.22 -12.55
N THR A 595 -11.84 -28.95 -13.58
CA THR A 595 -10.88 -27.85 -13.57
C THR A 595 -11.58 -26.49 -13.47
N SER A 596 -12.68 -26.27 -14.20
CA SER A 596 -13.49 -25.04 -14.11
C SER A 596 -14.06 -24.84 -12.70
N PHE A 597 -14.61 -25.89 -12.10
CA PHE A 597 -15.16 -25.83 -10.75
C PHE A 597 -14.07 -25.57 -9.70
N VAL A 598 -12.90 -26.22 -9.81
CA VAL A 598 -11.73 -25.92 -8.97
C VAL A 598 -11.36 -24.45 -9.11
N LEU A 599 -11.16 -23.94 -10.32
CA LEU A 599 -10.69 -22.56 -10.51
C LEU A 599 -11.68 -21.51 -9.96
N LEU A 600 -12.99 -21.76 -10.08
CA LEU A 600 -14.01 -20.80 -9.68
C LEU A 600 -14.38 -20.88 -8.19
N GLN A 601 -14.44 -22.08 -7.60
CA GLN A 601 -14.95 -22.28 -6.23
C GLN A 601 -13.85 -22.51 -5.20
N PHE A 602 -12.66 -22.94 -5.62
CA PHE A 602 -11.54 -23.16 -4.71
C PHE A 602 -11.08 -21.88 -4.00
N PRO A 603 -10.99 -20.69 -4.65
CA PRO A 603 -10.62 -19.47 -3.94
C PRO A 603 -11.56 -19.17 -2.77
N LEU A 604 -12.88 -19.27 -2.98
CA LEU A 604 -13.88 -19.08 -1.92
C LEU A 604 -13.71 -20.07 -0.78
N LEU A 605 -13.44 -21.34 -1.08
CA LEU A 605 -13.22 -22.37 -0.07
C LEU A 605 -11.94 -22.10 0.74
N VAL A 606 -10.86 -21.67 0.08
CA VAL A 606 -9.61 -21.27 0.75
C VAL A 606 -9.84 -20.06 1.64
N ASP A 607 -10.58 -19.06 1.19
CA ASP A 607 -10.92 -17.87 1.99
C ASP A 607 -11.76 -18.25 3.22
N LEU A 608 -12.76 -19.12 3.07
CA LEU A 608 -13.57 -19.63 4.19
C LEU A 608 -12.74 -20.42 5.22
N ILE A 609 -11.86 -21.32 4.75
CA ILE A 609 -11.01 -22.13 5.62
C ILE A 609 -9.98 -21.25 6.33
N SER A 610 -9.32 -20.35 5.61
CA SER A 610 -8.32 -19.45 6.18
C SER A 610 -8.93 -18.46 7.16
N SER A 611 -10.13 -17.94 6.89
CA SER A 611 -10.88 -17.11 7.83
C SER A 611 -11.28 -17.90 9.07
N THR A 612 -11.79 -19.13 8.93
CA THR A 612 -12.36 -19.90 10.06
C THR A 612 -11.33 -20.61 10.93
N TYR A 613 -10.24 -21.12 10.32
CA TYR A 613 -9.22 -21.96 10.96
C TYR A 613 -7.80 -21.39 10.86
N GLY A 614 -7.63 -20.23 10.22
CA GLY A 614 -6.33 -19.60 10.10
C GLY A 614 -5.76 -19.13 11.43
N ARG A 615 -4.57 -18.53 11.36
CA ARG A 615 -3.97 -17.91 12.55
C ARG A 615 -4.86 -16.77 13.04
N GLY A 616 -4.90 -16.58 14.36
CA GLY A 616 -5.59 -15.44 14.96
C GLY A 616 -5.11 -14.11 14.40
N ILE A 617 -5.97 -13.10 14.48
CA ILE A 617 -5.73 -11.75 13.95
C ILE A 617 -4.49 -11.12 14.59
N PHE A 618 -4.32 -11.34 15.89
CA PHE A 618 -3.21 -10.79 16.65
C PHE A 618 -2.16 -11.84 16.97
N GLY A 619 -0.91 -11.38 17.04
CA GLY A 619 0.23 -12.22 17.36
C GLY A 619 1.50 -11.40 17.57
N LYS A 620 2.48 -12.00 18.22
CA LYS A 620 3.80 -11.39 18.43
C LYS A 620 4.51 -11.23 17.08
N GLN A 621 4.85 -10.00 16.71
CA GLN A 621 5.47 -9.68 15.42
C GLN A 621 7.01 -9.70 15.48
N SER A 622 7.57 -9.32 16.62
CA SER A 622 9.01 -9.29 16.85
C SER A 622 9.33 -9.77 18.27
N ASP A 623 10.55 -10.29 18.45
CA ASP A 623 11.12 -10.53 19.77
C ASP A 623 11.70 -9.28 20.42
N ARG A 624 11.78 -8.17 19.67
CA ARG A 624 12.12 -6.85 20.22
C ARG A 624 11.09 -6.50 21.29
N GLN A 625 11.57 -6.09 22.46
CA GLN A 625 10.68 -5.65 23.53
C GLN A 625 10.17 -4.26 23.17
N PHE A 626 8.84 -4.09 23.14
CA PHE A 626 8.21 -2.79 22.97
C PHE A 626 7.95 -2.22 24.36
N PHE A 627 8.93 -1.49 24.89
CA PHE A 627 8.91 -0.84 26.21
C PHE A 627 8.68 -1.79 27.42
#